data_AF-A0A919TCB5-F1
#
_entry.id   AF-A0A919TCB5-F1
#
_cell.length_a   1.000
_cell.length_b   1.000
_cell.length_c   1.000
_cell.angle_alpha   90.00
_cell.angle_beta   90.00
_cell.angle_gamma   90.00
#
_symmetry.space_group_name_H-M   'P 1'
#
loop_
_entity.id
_entity.type
_entity.pdbx_description
1 polymer ?
#
loop_
_entity_poly.entity_id
_entity_poly.type
_entity_poly.pdbx_seq_one_letter_code
_entity_poly.pdbx_strand_id
1 'polypeptide(L)'
;MRIPGGPGNRPADLLVRSRSAMLDALEALAEHRAAVVVIGAQAVYLRTGSAQVALAEATKDSDLAIDPRTLGEDPRVEAAMRAAGRAEEGIGDPATVALSTSLLARDLLAALR
;
A
#
# COMPACT_ATOMS: atom_id res chain seq x y z
N MET A 1 21.39 24.07 4.54
CA MET A 1 20.81 23.72 5.85
C MET A 1 20.07 22.39 5.69
N ARG A 2 20.60 21.30 6.25
CA ARG A 2 20.01 19.95 6.17
C ARG A 2 19.11 19.76 7.39
N ILE A 3 17.81 19.56 7.20
CA ILE A 3 16.93 19.17 8.30
C ILE A 3 17.33 17.75 8.74
N PRO A 4 17.72 17.51 10.00
CA PRO A 4 18.01 16.17 10.46
C PRO A 4 16.69 15.41 10.55
N GLY A 5 16.58 14.30 9.81
CA GLY A 5 15.44 13.41 9.91
C GLY A 5 15.32 12.89 11.33
N GLY A 6 14.16 13.10 11.95
CA GLY A 6 13.82 12.52 13.24
C GLY A 6 13.91 10.98 13.20
N PRO A 7 13.86 10.31 14.36
CA PRO A 7 14.18 8.88 14.53
C PRO A 7 13.31 7.88 13.76
N GLY A 8 12.41 8.35 12.88
CA GLY A 8 11.58 7.52 11.98
C GLY A 8 11.69 7.85 10.48
N ASN A 9 12.67 8.67 10.04
CA ASN A 9 12.77 9.10 8.63
C ASN A 9 14.03 8.61 7.90
N ARG A 10 14.66 7.52 8.37
CA ARG A 10 15.78 6.90 7.62
C ARG A 10 15.20 6.03 6.49
N PRO A 11 15.88 5.92 5.33
CA PRO A 11 15.40 5.09 4.23
C PRO A 11 15.12 3.63 4.62
N ALA A 12 15.93 3.07 5.53
CA ALA A 12 15.73 1.72 6.05
C ALA A 12 14.44 1.60 6.89
N ASP A 13 14.12 2.61 7.71
CA ASP A 13 12.90 2.62 8.52
C ASP A 13 11.66 2.66 7.61
N LEU A 14 11.72 3.42 6.50
CA LEU A 14 10.64 3.45 5.51
C LEU A 14 10.44 2.09 4.84
N LEU A 15 11.50 1.40 4.43
CA LEU A 15 11.37 0.07 3.80
C LEU A 15 10.82 -0.98 4.77
N VAL A 16 11.19 -0.92 6.05
CA VAL A 16 10.61 -1.80 7.08
C VAL A 16 9.12 -1.51 7.24
N ARG A 17 8.73 -0.23 7.33
CA ARG A 17 7.33 0.17 7.46
C ARG A 17 6.49 -0.23 6.24
N SER A 18 7.01 -0.04 5.03
CA SER A 18 6.34 -0.46 3.80
C SER A 18 6.12 -1.98 3.76
N ARG A 19 7.13 -2.77 4.16
CA ARG A 19 6.99 -4.24 4.23
C ARG A 19 6.01 -4.67 5.33
N SER A 20 6.04 -4.02 6.50
CA SER A 20 5.06 -4.27 7.57
C SER A 20 3.63 -3.98 7.09
N ALA A 21 3.40 -2.84 6.44
CA ALA A 21 2.08 -2.48 5.92
C ALA A 21 1.57 -3.50 4.87
N MET A 22 2.45 -4.01 4.00
CA MET A 22 2.10 -5.07 3.05
C MET A 22 1.69 -6.37 3.78
N LEU A 23 2.43 -6.76 4.83
CA LEU A 23 2.13 -7.96 5.61
C LEU A 23 0.80 -7.78 6.38
N ASP A 24 0.56 -6.61 6.98
CA ASP A 24 -0.70 -6.29 7.66
C ASP A 24 -1.89 -6.39 6.68
N ALA A 25 -1.74 -5.88 5.46
CA ALA A 25 -2.77 -5.99 4.42
C ALA A 25 -3.01 -7.44 3.97
N LEU A 26 -1.96 -8.24 3.79
CA LEU A 26 -2.09 -9.65 3.43
C LEU A 26 -2.74 -10.48 4.55
N GLU A 27 -2.43 -10.17 5.81
CA GLU A 27 -3.03 -10.84 6.96
C GLU A 27 -4.51 -10.47 7.12
N ALA A 28 -4.86 -9.20 6.93
CA ALA A 28 -6.25 -8.76 6.94
C ALA A 28 -7.09 -9.39 5.83
N LEU A 29 -6.48 -9.66 4.66
CA LEU A 29 -7.14 -10.31 3.54
C LEU A 29 -7.02 -11.84 3.57
N ALA A 30 -6.69 -12.46 4.70
CA ALA A 30 -6.50 -13.91 4.80
C ALA A 30 -7.72 -14.73 4.34
N GLU A 31 -8.94 -14.28 4.67
CA GLU A 31 -10.20 -14.90 4.21
C GLU A 31 -10.37 -14.83 2.69
N HIS A 32 -9.70 -13.87 2.02
CA HIS A 32 -9.72 -13.66 0.56
C HIS A 32 -8.44 -14.13 -0.13
N ARG A 33 -7.56 -14.88 0.55
CA ARG A 33 -6.23 -15.24 0.02
C ARG A 33 -6.21 -15.85 -1.38
N ALA A 34 -7.27 -16.55 -1.77
CA ALA A 34 -7.37 -17.16 -3.10
C ALA A 34 -7.63 -16.13 -4.21
N ALA A 35 -8.17 -14.96 -3.86
CA ALA A 35 -8.43 -13.85 -4.75
C ALA A 35 -7.30 -12.80 -4.77
N VAL A 36 -6.37 -12.82 -3.80
CA VAL A 36 -5.31 -11.81 -3.68
C VAL A 36 -4.06 -12.23 -4.44
N VAL A 37 -3.58 -11.35 -5.31
CA VAL A 37 -2.35 -11.54 -6.07
C VAL A 37 -1.38 -10.38 -5.80
N VAL A 38 -0.16 -10.70 -5.36
CA VAL A 38 0.91 -9.70 -5.27
C VAL A 38 1.32 -9.31 -6.69
N ILE A 39 1.31 -8.01 -6.98
CA ILE A 39 1.72 -7.44 -8.27
C ILE A 39 2.82 -6.38 -8.07
N GLY A 40 3.17 -5.66 -9.13
CA GLY A 40 4.17 -4.59 -9.07
C GLY A 40 5.61 -5.09 -8.84
N ALA A 41 6.46 -4.21 -8.33
CA ALA A 41 7.88 -4.49 -8.12
C ALA A 41 8.11 -5.68 -7.17
N GLN A 42 7.24 -5.86 -6.18
CA GLN A 42 7.37 -6.94 -5.21
C GLN A 42 7.13 -8.32 -5.83
N ALA A 43 6.20 -8.42 -6.79
CA ALA A 43 5.99 -9.65 -7.55
C ALA A 43 7.21 -10.01 -8.40
N VAL A 44 7.89 -9.00 -8.96
CA VAL A 44 9.14 -9.19 -9.71
C VAL A 44 10.20 -9.76 -8.79
N TYR A 45 10.48 -9.13 -7.64
CA TYR A 45 11.48 -9.61 -6.68
C TYR A 45 11.21 -11.05 -6.21
N LEU A 46 9.96 -11.36 -5.84
CA LEU A 46 9.55 -12.72 -5.44
C LEU A 46 9.79 -13.75 -6.55
N ARG A 47 9.59 -13.37 -7.81
CA ARG A 47 9.74 -14.27 -8.97
C ARG A 47 11.18 -14.40 -9.45
N THR A 48 11.99 -13.35 -9.31
CA THR A 48 13.38 -13.31 -9.78
C THR A 48 14.36 -13.84 -8.74
N GLY A 49 13.95 -14.00 -7.48
CA GLY A 49 14.74 -14.63 -6.42
C GLY A 49 16.10 -13.94 -6.25
N SER A 50 17.19 -14.69 -6.40
CA SER A 50 18.57 -14.23 -6.21
C SER A 50 19.20 -13.55 -7.44
N ALA A 51 18.44 -13.27 -8.49
CA ALA A 51 18.97 -12.50 -9.62
C ALA A 51 19.53 -11.19 -9.06
N GLN A 52 20.84 -10.98 -9.20
CA GLN A 52 21.51 -9.78 -8.70
C GLN A 52 21.02 -8.57 -9.50
N VAL A 53 19.88 -8.02 -9.12
CA VAL A 53 19.48 -6.69 -9.53
C VAL A 53 20.46 -5.75 -8.81
N ALA A 54 21.21 -4.94 -9.57
CA ALA A 54 22.21 -4.02 -9.03
C ALA A 54 21.62 -2.89 -8.16
N LEU A 55 20.33 -2.96 -7.84
CA LEU A 55 19.58 -2.04 -7.02
C LEU A 55 19.07 -2.81 -5.80
N ALA A 56 19.37 -2.32 -4.60
CA ALA A 56 18.76 -2.85 -3.39
C ALA A 56 17.23 -2.86 -3.57
N GLU A 57 16.58 -3.99 -3.27
CA GLU A 57 15.13 -4.15 -3.36
C GLU A 57 14.44 -3.15 -2.43
N ALA A 58 14.14 -1.98 -2.98
CA ALA A 58 13.64 -0.83 -2.26
C ALA A 58 12.36 -0.35 -2.93
N THR A 59 11.24 -0.99 -2.60
CA THR A 59 9.92 -0.46 -2.91
C THR A 59 9.33 0.21 -1.67
N LYS A 60 8.82 1.42 -1.84
CA LYS A 60 8.12 2.17 -0.78
C LYS A 60 6.62 1.88 -0.80
N ASP A 61 6.11 1.43 -1.94
CA ASP A 61 4.71 1.10 -2.17
C ASP A 61 4.57 -0.43 -2.33
N SER A 62 3.36 -0.94 -2.15
CA SER A 62 3.04 -2.36 -2.35
C SER A 62 1.68 -2.47 -3.02
N ASP A 63 1.64 -3.26 -4.10
CA ASP A 63 0.48 -3.36 -4.97
C ASP A 63 -0.12 -4.77 -4.87
N LEU A 64 -1.44 -4.83 -4.67
CA LEU A 64 -2.22 -6.06 -4.67
C LEU A 64 -3.30 -5.97 -5.74
N ALA A 65 -3.50 -7.05 -6.49
CA ALA A 65 -4.65 -7.24 -7.37
C ALA A 65 -5.65 -8.20 -6.72
N ILE A 66 -6.94 -7.94 -6.95
CA ILE A 66 -8.04 -8.81 -6.48
C ILE A 66 -8.70 -9.45 -7.70
N ASP A 67 -8.82 -10.77 -7.71
CA ASP A 67 -9.60 -11.52 -8.69
C ASP A 67 -11.07 -11.61 -8.24
N PRO A 68 -12.00 -10.86 -8.86
CA PRO A 68 -13.40 -10.86 -8.46
C PRO A 68 -14.11 -12.20 -8.69
N ARG A 69 -13.54 -13.11 -9.50
CA ARG A 69 -14.14 -14.42 -9.80
C ARG A 69 -14.04 -15.39 -8.62
N THR A 70 -13.07 -15.15 -7.73
CA THR A 70 -12.78 -15.99 -6.56
C THR A 70 -12.91 -15.24 -5.25
N LEU A 71 -13.33 -13.97 -5.29
CA LEU A 71 -13.51 -13.12 -4.13
C LEU A 71 -14.78 -13.54 -3.36
N GLY A 72 -14.66 -13.71 -2.05
CA GLY A 72 -15.80 -13.94 -1.17
C GLY A 72 -16.51 -12.64 -0.78
N GLU A 73 -17.76 -12.73 -0.35
CA GLU A 73 -18.56 -11.56 0.06
C GLU A 73 -18.31 -11.11 1.51
N ASP A 74 -17.77 -12.00 2.35
CA ASP A 74 -17.59 -11.79 3.79
C ASP A 74 -16.17 -12.21 4.24
N PRO A 75 -15.42 -11.37 4.97
CA PRO A 75 -15.69 -9.94 5.22
C PRO A 75 -15.64 -9.12 3.94
N ARG A 76 -16.32 -7.97 3.87
CA ARG A 76 -16.05 -7.02 2.78
C ARG A 76 -14.57 -6.65 2.79
N VAL A 77 -13.95 -6.54 1.61
CA VAL A 77 -12.54 -6.12 1.47
C VAL A 77 -12.28 -4.82 2.22
N GLU A 78 -13.19 -3.84 2.15
CA GLU A 78 -13.10 -2.59 2.92
C GLU A 78 -13.07 -2.85 4.44
N ALA A 79 -13.94 -3.72 4.95
CA ALA A 79 -14.01 -4.01 6.37
C ALA A 79 -12.75 -4.76 6.86
N ALA A 80 -12.27 -5.71 6.06
CA ALA A 80 -11.01 -6.40 6.30
C ALA A 80 -9.83 -5.43 6.33
N MET A 81 -9.68 -4.59 5.31
CA MET A 81 -8.59 -3.61 5.20
C MET A 81 -8.64 -2.53 6.28
N ARG A 82 -9.82 -2.10 6.74
CA ARG A 82 -9.97 -1.19 7.89
C ARG A 82 -9.59 -1.85 9.22
N ALA A 83 -9.76 -3.16 9.33
CA ALA A 83 -9.35 -3.94 10.49
C ALA A 83 -7.85 -4.29 10.46
N ALA A 84 -7.23 -4.29 9.28
CA ALA A 84 -5.79 -4.34 9.12
C ALA A 84 -5.17 -3.19 9.91
N GLY A 85 -4.24 -3.50 10.82
CA GLY A 85 -3.53 -2.45 11.55
C GLY A 85 -2.85 -1.46 10.60
N ARG A 86 -2.57 -0.25 11.11
CA ARG A 86 -1.56 0.76 10.68
C ARG A 86 -1.29 1.00 9.17
N ALA A 87 -2.10 0.53 8.22
CA ALA A 87 -1.89 0.78 6.79
C ALA A 87 -1.84 2.28 6.46
N GLU A 88 -2.53 3.08 7.28
CA GLU A 88 -2.60 4.54 7.16
C GLU A 88 -1.64 5.26 8.12
N GLU A 89 -1.07 4.54 9.10
CA GLU A 89 -0.32 5.21 10.15
C GLU A 89 1.04 5.67 9.61
N GLY A 90 1.21 6.99 9.51
CA GLY A 90 2.36 7.64 8.91
C GLY A 90 2.42 7.56 7.38
N ILE A 91 1.27 7.37 6.71
CA ILE A 91 1.09 7.62 5.27
C ILE A 91 0.04 8.74 5.12
N GLY A 92 0.52 9.98 5.06
CA GLY A 92 -0.37 11.15 5.00
C GLY A 92 -1.19 11.36 6.28
N ASP A 93 -1.87 12.50 6.35
CA ASP A 93 -2.93 12.72 7.34
C ASP A 93 -4.27 12.39 6.65
N PRO A 94 -5.07 11.42 7.16
CA PRO A 94 -6.33 11.03 6.54
C PRO A 94 -7.28 12.22 6.27
N ALA A 95 -7.30 13.22 7.15
CA ALA A 95 -8.08 14.44 6.94
C ALA A 95 -7.55 15.25 5.75
N THR A 96 -6.23 15.40 5.65
CA THR A 96 -5.55 16.03 4.52
C THR A 96 -5.77 15.28 3.20
N VAL A 97 -5.75 13.93 3.21
CA VAL A 97 -5.99 13.10 2.01
C VAL A 97 -7.43 13.23 1.54
N ALA A 98 -8.40 13.15 2.47
CA ALA A 98 -9.82 13.31 2.16
C ALA A 98 -10.11 14.71 1.59
N LEU A 99 -9.55 15.76 2.20
CA LEU A 99 -9.67 17.13 1.71
C LEU A 99 -9.07 17.28 0.31
N SER A 100 -7.85 16.81 0.10
CA SER A 100 -7.16 16.90 -1.20
C SER A 100 -7.93 16.16 -2.30
N THR A 101 -8.45 14.97 -2.00
CA THR A 101 -9.30 14.20 -2.92
C THR A 101 -10.58 14.96 -3.27
N SER A 102 -11.23 15.59 -2.29
CA SER A 102 -12.45 16.36 -2.52
C SER A 102 -12.21 17.58 -3.42
N LEU A 103 -11.08 18.27 -3.24
CA LEU A 103 -10.69 19.42 -4.07
C LEU A 103 -10.39 18.97 -5.50
N LEU A 104 -9.61 17.90 -5.67
CA LEU A 104 -9.31 17.32 -6.98
C LEU A 104 -10.57 16.87 -7.71
N ALA A 105 -11.48 16.19 -7.02
CA ALA A 105 -12.75 15.75 -7.59
C ALA A 105 -13.61 16.93 -8.05
N ARG A 106 -13.67 18.02 -7.26
CA ARG A 106 -14.37 19.25 -7.62
C ARG A 106 -13.75 19.89 -8.87
N ASP A 107 -12.44 20.00 -8.92
CA ASP A 107 -11.73 20.64 -10.03
C ASP A 107 -11.90 19.82 -11.33
N LEU A 108 -11.87 18.48 -11.23
CA LEU A 108 -12.18 17.58 -12.35
C LEU A 108 -13.62 17.77 -12.85
N LEU A 109 -14.60 17.84 -11.95
CA LEU A 109 -16.00 18.08 -12.30
C LEU A 109 -16.22 19.46 -12.94
N ALA A 110 -15.42 20.46 -12.57
CA ALA A 110 -15.45 21.78 -13.19
C ALA A 110 -14.85 21.76 -14.61
N ALA A 111 -13.79 20.98 -14.84
CA ALA A 111 -13.12 20.86 -16.14
C ALA A 111 -13.90 20.04 -17.18
N LEU A 112 -14.88 19.23 -16.75
CA LEU A 112 -15.73 18.41 -17.62
C LEU A 112 -17.03 19.11 -18.06
N ARG A 113 -17.22 20.38 -17.69
CA ARG A 113 -18.33 21.24 -18.13
C ARG A 113 -17.87 22.19 -19.23
#